data_AF-A0A3Q9FIK4-F1
#
_entry.id   AF-A0A3Q9FIK4-F1
#
_cell.length_a   1.000
_cell.length_b   1.000
_cell.length_c   1.000
_cell.angle_alpha   90.00
_cell.angle_beta   90.00
_cell.angle_gamma   90.00
#
_symmetry.space_group_name_H-M   'P 1'
#
loop_
_entity.id
_entity.type
_entity.pdbx_description
1 polymer ?
#
loop_
_entity_poly.entity_id
_entity_poly.type
_entity_poly.pdbx_seq_one_letter_code
_entity_poly.pdbx_strand_id
1 'polypeptide(L)' 'MCGLSSCATRIRTTTPKRVVTVQKRPVNYTLVKVNGKRYYRWNGKNYTKTKRGYVLVKV' A
#
# COMPACT_ATOMS: atom_id res chain seq x y z
N MET A 1 22.40 -41.89 8.54
CA MET A 1 22.03 -40.54 9.02
C MET A 1 22.70 -39.53 8.10
N CYS A 2 22.00 -38.93 7.14
CA CYS A 2 22.58 -37.95 6.21
C CYS A 2 21.76 -36.67 6.28
N GLY A 3 22.27 -35.68 7.01
CA GLY A 3 21.69 -34.35 7.13
C GLY A 3 22.11 -33.49 5.94
N LEU A 4 21.15 -33.17 5.07
CA LEU A 4 21.29 -32.15 4.03
C LEU A 4 20.77 -30.81 4.57
N SER A 5 21.51 -30.19 5.49
CA SER A 5 21.20 -28.83 5.93
C SER A 5 21.81 -27.81 4.95
N SER A 6 21.16 -27.64 3.80
CA SER A 6 21.51 -26.59 2.85
C SER A 6 20.96 -25.24 3.33
N CYS A 7 21.77 -24.48 4.07
CA CYS A 7 21.46 -23.08 4.43
C CYS A 7 21.66 -22.16 3.21
N ALA A 8 20.73 -22.19 2.26
CA ALA A 8 20.71 -21.25 1.15
C ALA A 8 20.02 -19.94 1.60
N THR A 9 20.79 -18.86 1.68
CA THR A 9 20.28 -17.52 2.06
C THR A 9 19.45 -16.95 0.90
N ARG A 10 18.11 -16.97 1.03
CA ARG A 10 17.22 -16.34 0.05
C ARG A 10 17.26 -14.82 0.21
N ILE A 11 17.98 -14.12 -0.67
CA ILE A 11 17.94 -12.65 -0.73
C ILE A 11 16.58 -12.21 -1.31
N ARG A 12 15.70 -11.67 -0.47
CA ARG A 12 14.41 -11.13 -0.89
C ARG A 12 14.56 -9.65 -1.21
N THR A 13 14.74 -9.31 -2.48
CA THR A 13 14.76 -7.91 -2.94
C THR A 13 13.36 -7.30 -2.79
N THR A 14 13.05 -6.73 -1.64
CA THR A 14 11.86 -5.89 -1.49
C THR A 14 12.16 -4.53 -2.11
N THR A 15 11.73 -4.29 -3.34
CA THR A 15 11.72 -2.94 -3.90
C THR A 15 10.92 -2.03 -2.95
N PRO A 16 11.51 -0.94 -2.43
CA PRO A 16 10.77 0.00 -1.61
C PRO A 16 9.71 0.65 -2.50
N LYS A 17 8.44 0.28 -2.32
CA LYS A 17 7.35 0.99 -2.96
C LYS A 17 7.36 2.41 -2.39
N ARG A 18 7.48 3.42 -3.26
CA ARG A 18 7.37 4.82 -2.85
C ARG A 18 5.95 5.08 -2.35
N VAL A 19 5.75 4.97 -1.04
CA VAL A 19 4.48 5.26 -0.38
C VAL A 19 4.39 6.77 -0.17
N VAL A 20 3.57 7.44 -0.98
CA VAL A 20 3.26 8.86 -0.76
C VAL A 20 2.14 8.95 0.26
N THR A 21 2.46 9.48 1.45
CA THR A 21 1.50 9.69 2.53
C THR A 21 1.03 11.14 2.52
N VAL A 22 -0.28 11.34 2.42
CA VAL A 22 -0.94 12.63 2.55
C VAL A 22 -1.53 12.74 3.96
N GLN A 23 -1.09 13.74 4.73
CA GLN A 23 -1.55 13.90 6.12
C GLN A 23 -2.95 14.49 6.21
N LYS A 24 -3.25 15.50 5.39
CA LYS A 24 -4.55 16.19 5.38
C LYS A 24 -5.38 15.77 4.17
N ARG A 25 -6.61 15.30 4.42
CA ARG A 25 -7.56 14.99 3.34
C ARG A 25 -8.01 16.30 2.66
N PRO A 26 -8.01 16.38 1.32
CA PRO A 26 -8.58 17.51 0.61
C PRO A 26 -10.10 17.63 0.85
N VAL A 27 -10.68 18.81 0.66
CA VAL A 27 -12.10 19.08 0.94
C VAL A 27 -13.02 18.40 -0.08
N ASN A 28 -12.62 18.40 -1.36
CA ASN A 28 -13.36 17.89 -2.51
C ASN A 28 -13.08 16.40 -2.81
N TYR A 29 -13.04 15.55 -1.78
CA TYR A 29 -12.82 14.12 -1.95
C TYR A 29 -14.14 13.38 -2.23
N THR A 30 -14.04 12.25 -2.93
CA THR A 30 -15.15 11.31 -3.13
C THR A 30 -14.85 9.97 -2.46
N LEU A 31 -15.86 9.28 -1.94
CA LEU A 31 -15.72 7.92 -1.41
C LEU A 31 -16.17 6.94 -2.49
N VAL A 32 -15.25 6.13 -2.99
CA VAL A 32 -15.52 5.11 -4.02
C VAL A 32 -15.38 3.72 -3.41
N LYS A 33 -16.18 2.77 -3.88
CA LYS A 33 -16.11 1.37 -3.45
C LYS A 33 -15.61 0.53 -4.61
N VAL A 34 -14.47 -0.15 -4.43
CA VAL A 34 -13.90 -1.06 -5.43
C VAL A 34 -13.67 -2.41 -4.77
N ASN A 35 -14.22 -3.48 -5.35
CA ASN A 35 -14.13 -4.85 -4.83
C ASN A 35 -14.48 -4.96 -3.33
N GLY A 36 -15.57 -4.29 -2.92
CA GLY A 36 -16.03 -4.30 -1.53
C GLY A 36 -15.30 -3.32 -0.60
N LYS A 37 -14.14 -2.79 -0.98
CA LYS A 37 -13.31 -1.89 -0.17
C LYS A 37 -13.58 -0.43 -0.49
N ARG A 38 -13.59 0.43 0.54
CA ARG A 38 -13.79 1.88 0.40
C ARG A 38 -12.44 2.58 0.23
N TYR A 39 -12.35 3.44 -0.79
CA TYR A 39 -11.21 4.29 -1.07
C TYR A 39 -11.66 5.74 -1.12
N TYR A 40 -10.75 6.64 -0.77
CA TYR A 40 -10.94 8.07 -0.95
C TYR A 40 -10.31 8.46 -2.28
N ARG A 41 -11.05 9.13 -3.15
CA ARG A 41 -10.59 9.53 -4.47
C ARG A 41 -10.55 11.05 -4.58
N TRP A 42 -9.40 11.57 -4.97
CA TRP A 42 -9.21 12.99 -5.28
C TRP A 42 -8.10 13.13 -6.33
N ASN A 43 -8.18 14.17 -7.16
CA ASN A 43 -7.24 14.41 -8.28
C ASN A 43 -7.01 13.17 -9.16
N GLY A 44 -8.08 12.38 -9.41
CA GLY A 44 -8.01 11.15 -10.22
C GLY A 44 -7.24 9.98 -9.57
N LYS A 45 -6.80 10.12 -8.32
CA LYS A 45 -6.00 9.13 -7.57
C LYS A 45 -6.80 8.54 -6.42
N ASN A 46 -6.52 7.27 -6.09
CA ASN A 46 -7.20 6.54 -5.01
C ASN A 46 -6.31 6.45 -3.77
N TYR A 47 -6.91 6.60 -2.60
CA TYR A 47 -6.20 6.65 -1.35
C TYR A 47 -6.88 5.82 -0.27
N THR A 48 -6.07 5.17 0.57
CA THR A 48 -6.54 4.41 1.73
C THR A 48 -6.13 5.11 3.00
N LYS A 49 -7.06 5.20 3.96
CA LYS A 49 -6.78 5.76 5.28
C LYS A 49 -5.95 4.78 6.11
N THR A 50 -4.92 5.30 6.75
CA THR A 50 -4.02 4.61 7.68
C THR A 50 -3.96 5.39 9.00
N LYS A 51 -3.31 4.84 10.03
CA LYS A 51 -3.11 5.54 11.32
C LYS A 51 -2.35 6.86 11.17
N ARG A 52 -1.53 7.01 10.13
CA ARG A 52 -0.63 8.16 9.89
C ARG A 52 -1.07 9.04 8.71
N GLY A 53 -2.33 8.99 8.31
CA GLY A 53 -2.84 9.75 7.15
C GLY A 53 -3.30 8.85 6.01
N TYR A 54 -3.19 9.31 4.78
CA TYR A 54 -3.74 8.63 3.60
C TYR A 54 -2.63 8.21 2.64
N VAL A 55 -2.67 6.97 2.19
CA VAL A 55 -1.66 6.40 1.29
C VAL A 55 -2.24 6.27 -0.11
N LEU A 56 -1.47 6.70 -1.12
CA LEU A 56 -1.80 6.49 -2.53
C LEU A 56 -1.81 4.98 -2.86
N VAL A 57 -2.92 4.50 -3.42
CA VAL A 57 -3.09 3.11 -3.85
C VAL A 57 -3.38 3.09 -5.34
N LYS A 58 -2.65 2.23 -6.07
CA LYS A 58 -3.01 1.85 -7.43
C LYS A 58 -4.06 0.75 -7.32
N VAL A 59 -5.30 1.12 -7.59
CA VAL A 59 -6.44 0.20 -7.68
C VAL A 59 -6.49 -0.34 -9.10
#